data_AF-A0A7V4K0V1-F1
#
_entry.id   AF-A0A7V4K0V1-F1
#
_cell.length_a   1.000
_cell.length_b   1.000
_cell.length_c   1.000
_cell.angle_alpha   90.00
_cell.angle_beta   90.00
_cell.angle_gamma   90.00
#
_symmetry.space_group_name_H-M   'P 1'
#
loop_
_entity.id
_entity.type
_entity.pdbx_description
1 polymer ?
#
loop_
_entity_poly.entity_id
_entity_poly.type
_entity_poly.pdbx_seq_one_letter_code
_entity_poly.pdbx_strand_id
1 'polypeptide(L)'
;MWGKFGMEIKLSLQTVTPLFLGGSNPKGEPELRAPSFRGVMRFWLRALLGGILGDNPQEIFKHESAVFGSTEHASPVIVRVQHQSLQFTTYSQLTANKPGL
;
A
#
# COMPACT_ATOMS: atom_id res chain seq x y z
N MET A 1 -14.40 -8.30 21.34
CA MET A 1 -13.28 -8.26 22.30
C MET A 1 -12.11 -8.97 21.65
N TRP A 2 -11.21 -8.25 20.95
CA TRP A 2 -9.98 -8.82 20.38
C TRP A 2 -8.81 -8.11 21.05
N GLY A 3 -7.95 -8.91 21.69
CA GLY A 3 -6.97 -8.48 22.69
C GLY A 3 -5.95 -7.48 22.18
N LYS A 4 -5.63 -6.52 23.06
CA LYS A 4 -4.51 -5.59 22.96
C LYS A 4 -3.17 -6.31 23.20
N PHE A 5 -2.77 -7.22 22.32
CA PHE A 5 -1.40 -7.76 22.32
C PHE A 5 -0.82 -7.69 20.91
N GLY A 6 -0.28 -6.52 20.59
CA GLY A 6 0.41 -6.23 19.36
C GLY A 6 1.01 -4.84 19.42
N MET A 7 2.24 -4.67 18.92
CA MET A 7 2.84 -3.36 18.73
C MET A 7 2.04 -2.62 17.65
N GLU A 8 1.61 -1.39 17.95
CA GLU A 8 0.90 -0.53 17.01
C GLU A 8 1.81 0.63 16.58
N ILE A 9 1.92 0.84 15.26
CA ILE A 9 2.61 1.99 14.67
C ILE A 9 1.57 2.79 13.89
N LYS A 10 1.44 4.08 14.21
CA LYS A 10 0.56 5.02 13.50
C LYS A 10 1.39 6.03 12.75
N LEU A 11 1.10 6.19 11.46
CA LEU A 11 1.76 7.15 10.59
C LEU A 11 0.71 8.07 9.97
N SER A 12 0.95 9.37 10.05
CA SER A 12 0.18 10.38 9.32
C SER A 12 0.89 10.68 8.02
N LEU A 13 0.24 10.38 6.89
CA LEU A 13 0.78 10.58 5.56
C LEU A 13 0.01 11.70 4.85
N GLN A 14 0.73 12.50 4.06
CA GLN A 14 0.16 13.54 3.23
C GLN A 14 0.57 13.30 1.77
N THR A 15 -0.37 13.51 0.86
CA THR A 15 -0.08 13.51 -0.57
C THR A 15 0.67 14.79 -0.95
N VAL A 16 1.88 14.66 -1.46
CA VAL A 16 2.64 15.79 -2.03
C VAL A 16 2.27 16.06 -3.49
N THR A 17 1.69 15.06 -4.16
CA THR A 17 1.16 15.13 -5.53
C THR A 17 -0.21 14.45 -5.59
N PRO A 18 -1.06 14.78 -6.57
CA PRO A 18 -2.33 14.07 -6.77
C PRO A 18 -2.12 12.55 -6.90
N LEU A 19 -2.92 11.77 -6.19
CA LEU A 19 -2.90 10.31 -6.29
C LEU A 19 -3.81 9.84 -7.42
N PHE A 20 -3.29 8.93 -8.25
CA PHE A 20 -4.06 8.20 -9.23
C PHE A 20 -4.49 6.87 -8.61
N LEU A 21 -5.76 6.76 -8.25
CA LEU A 21 -6.31 5.61 -7.53
C LEU A 21 -7.31 4.87 -8.42
N GLY A 22 -7.22 3.53 -8.39
CA GLY A 22 -8.20 2.65 -9.01
C GLY A 22 -9.04 1.92 -7.95
N GLY A 23 -10.35 1.87 -8.17
CA GLY A 23 -11.29 1.06 -7.38
C GLY A 23 -11.50 -0.34 -7.95
N SER A 24 -12.34 -1.15 -7.30
CA SER A 24 -12.86 -2.40 -7.88
C SER A 24 -13.76 -2.12 -9.09
N ASN A 25 -14.38 -0.94 -9.15
CA ASN A 25 -15.06 -0.41 -10.32
C ASN A 25 -14.18 0.67 -10.98
N PRO A 26 -13.61 0.43 -12.17
CA PRO A 26 -12.77 1.42 -12.87
C PRO A 26 -13.48 2.72 -13.23
N LYS A 27 -14.82 2.71 -13.30
CA LYS A 27 -15.66 3.90 -13.55
C LYS A 27 -16.29 4.47 -12.28
N GLY A 28 -16.02 3.85 -11.13
CA GLY A 28 -16.56 4.26 -9.84
C GLY A 28 -15.70 5.30 -9.14
N GLU A 29 -16.08 5.64 -7.91
CA GLU A 29 -15.26 6.53 -7.09
C GLU A 29 -13.92 5.87 -6.76
N PRO A 30 -12.81 6.63 -6.86
CA PRO A 30 -11.49 6.14 -6.45
C PRO A 30 -11.47 5.83 -4.95
N GLU A 31 -10.81 4.74 -4.58
CA GLU A 31 -10.75 4.27 -3.19
C GLU A 31 -9.31 4.10 -2.72
N LEU A 32 -9.01 4.65 -1.54
CA LEU A 32 -7.73 4.46 -0.88
C LEU A 32 -7.74 3.17 -0.04
N ARG A 33 -7.18 2.09 -0.60
CA ARG A 33 -7.31 0.73 -0.06
C ARG A 33 -6.06 0.26 0.68
N ALA A 34 -6.25 -0.35 1.85
CA ALA A 34 -5.17 -0.98 2.62
C ALA A 34 -4.36 -2.05 1.82
N PRO A 35 -4.99 -2.90 0.96
CA PRO A 35 -4.26 -3.78 0.06
C PRO A 35 -3.22 -3.09 -0.83
N SER A 36 -3.48 -1.88 -1.33
CA SER A 36 -2.54 -1.15 -2.19
C SER A 36 -1.28 -0.77 -1.41
N PHE A 37 -1.43 -0.21 -0.21
CA PHE A 37 -0.30 0.08 0.68
C PHE A 37 0.46 -1.18 1.06
N ARG A 38 -0.27 -2.26 1.38
CA ARG A 38 0.33 -3.56 1.69
C ARG A 38 1.20 -4.06 0.54
N GLY A 39 0.73 -3.95 -0.70
CA GLY A 39 1.49 -4.30 -1.91
C GLY A 39 2.79 -3.50 -2.04
N VAL A 40 2.72 -2.18 -1.86
CA VAL A 40 3.89 -1.28 -1.91
C VAL A 40 4.89 -1.62 -0.80
N MET A 41 4.44 -1.85 0.43
CA MET A 41 5.32 -2.25 1.54
C MET A 41 5.98 -3.61 1.28
N ARG A 42 5.23 -4.60 0.78
CA ARG A 42 5.76 -5.93 0.41
C ARG A 42 6.81 -5.82 -0.70
N PHE A 43 6.57 -4.96 -1.70
CA PHE A 43 7.54 -4.67 -2.76
C PHE A 43 8.83 -4.07 -2.22
N TRP A 44 8.74 -3.00 -1.42
CA TRP A 44 9.93 -2.34 -0.87
C TRP A 44 10.70 -3.22 0.11
N LEU A 45 10.02 -4.07 0.89
CA LEU A 45 10.69 -5.07 1.70
C LEU A 45 11.54 -6.01 0.84
N ARG A 46 11.01 -6.54 -0.28
CA ARG A 46 11.80 -7.39 -1.19
C ARG A 46 12.98 -6.63 -1.80
N ALA A 47 12.81 -5.37 -2.16
CA ALA A 47 13.90 -4.55 -2.71
C ALA A 47 15.04 -4.36 -1.68
N LEU A 48 14.70 -4.06 -0.43
CA LEU A 48 15.66 -3.94 0.67
C LEU A 48 16.35 -5.28 0.96
N LEU A 49 15.59 -6.38 1.03
CA LEU A 49 16.13 -7.72 1.21
C LEU A 49 17.04 -8.12 0.06
N GLY A 50 16.70 -7.80 -1.19
CA GLY A 50 17.56 -8.06 -2.35
C GLY A 50 18.89 -7.31 -2.29
N GLY A 51 18.90 -6.09 -1.73
CA GLY A 51 20.14 -5.34 -1.49
C GLY A 51 21.03 -5.96 -0.41
N ILE A 52 20.45 -6.70 0.55
CA ILE A 52 21.18 -7.31 1.68
C ILE A 52 21.58 -8.76 1.37
N LEU A 53 20.67 -9.53 0.78
CA LEU A 53 20.79 -10.97 0.54
C LEU A 53 21.31 -11.31 -0.86
N GLY A 54 21.37 -10.33 -1.76
CA GLY A 54 21.75 -10.54 -3.16
C GLY A 54 20.69 -11.32 -3.95
N ASP A 55 21.14 -12.00 -5.01
CA ASP A 55 20.28 -12.82 -5.88
C ASP A 55 19.93 -14.17 -5.24
N ASN A 56 19.14 -14.13 -4.16
CA ASN A 56 18.60 -15.31 -3.49
C ASN A 56 17.08 -15.19 -3.33
N PRO A 57 16.31 -15.48 -4.39
CA PRO A 57 14.86 -15.35 -4.38
C PRO A 57 14.17 -16.20 -3.30
N GLN A 58 14.73 -17.35 -2.95
CA GLN A 58 14.17 -18.28 -1.97
C GLN A 58 14.24 -17.70 -0.55
N GLU A 59 15.40 -17.17 -0.14
CA GLU A 59 15.52 -16.52 1.17
C GLU A 59 14.73 -15.21 1.22
N ILE A 60 14.70 -14.43 0.14
CA ILE A 60 13.85 -13.22 0.06
C ILE A 60 12.37 -13.60 0.25
N PHE A 61 11.89 -14.63 -0.43
CA PHE A 61 10.51 -15.11 -0.31
C PHE A 61 10.18 -15.57 1.11
N LYS A 62 11.09 -16.30 1.75
CA LYS A 62 10.94 -16.77 3.13
C LYS A 62 10.81 -15.61 4.12
N HIS A 63 11.70 -14.62 4.04
CA HIS A 63 11.66 -13.44 4.92
C HIS A 63 10.42 -12.58 4.67
N GLU A 64 10.06 -12.39 3.41
CA GLU A 64 8.88 -11.62 3.04
C GLU A 64 7.59 -12.31 3.52
N SER A 65 7.47 -13.62 3.31
CA SER A 65 6.33 -14.42 3.77
C SER A 65 6.21 -14.46 5.29
N ALA A 66 7.31 -14.40 6.04
CA ALA A 66 7.26 -14.30 7.50
C ALA A 66 6.60 -12.99 7.99
N VAL A 67 6.65 -11.92 7.19
CA VAL A 67 6.07 -10.61 7.52
C VAL A 67 4.66 -10.44 6.94
N PHE A 68 4.47 -10.79 5.67
CA PHE A 68 3.23 -10.54 4.94
C PHE A 68 2.40 -11.80 4.65
N GLY A 69 2.78 -12.95 5.20
CA GLY A 69 2.09 -14.21 4.97
C GLY A 69 2.26 -14.74 3.54
N SER A 70 1.76 -15.95 3.36
CA SER A 70 1.73 -16.66 2.08
C SER A 70 0.39 -17.41 1.93
N THR A 71 0.31 -18.32 0.97
CA THR A 71 -0.85 -19.22 0.82
C THR A 71 -0.95 -20.25 1.94
N GLU A 72 0.15 -20.49 2.66
CA GLU A 72 0.26 -21.51 3.71
C GLU A 72 -0.02 -20.94 5.11
N HIS A 73 0.32 -19.67 5.36
CA HIS A 73 0.11 -19.03 6.66
C HIS A 73 -0.32 -17.57 6.54
N ALA A 74 -1.14 -17.15 7.50
CA ALA A 74 -1.62 -15.78 7.59
C ALA A 74 -0.50 -14.81 8.00
N SER A 75 -0.65 -13.56 7.58
CA SER A 75 0.24 -12.47 7.95
C SER A 75 0.12 -12.09 9.43
N PRO A 76 1.24 -11.96 10.17
CA PRO A 76 1.21 -11.38 11.51
C PRO A 76 0.97 -9.86 11.49
N VAL A 77 1.22 -9.18 10.36
CA VAL A 77 1.02 -7.73 10.20
C VAL A 77 -0.34 -7.41 9.58
N ILE A 78 -1.12 -6.55 10.25
CA ILE A 78 -2.38 -6.00 9.76
C ILE A 78 -2.18 -4.54 9.35
N VAL A 79 -2.60 -4.21 8.13
CA VAL A 79 -2.52 -2.84 7.59
C VAL A 79 -3.92 -2.24 7.62
N ARG A 80 -4.07 -1.07 8.24
CA ARG A 80 -5.30 -0.30 8.25
C ARG A 80 -5.02 1.07 7.67
N VAL A 81 -5.91 1.52 6.79
CA VAL A 81 -5.85 2.86 6.22
C VAL A 81 -7.09 3.59 6.70
N GLN A 82 -6.87 4.78 7.23
CA GLN A 82 -7.93 5.70 7.60
C GLN A 82 -7.62 7.02 6.90
N HIS A 83 -8.63 7.60 6.28
CA HIS A 83 -8.54 8.93 5.71
C HIS A 83 -9.79 9.71 6.11
N GLN A 84 -9.62 11.01 6.32
CA GLN A 84 -10.76 11.93 6.36
C GLN A 84 -11.24 12.19 4.92
N SER A 85 -12.35 12.88 4.74
CA SER A 85 -12.95 13.16 3.42
C SER A 85 -11.88 13.59 2.40
N LEU A 86 -11.49 12.67 1.51
CA LEU A 86 -10.57 12.95 0.42
C LEU A 86 -11.36 13.62 -0.69
N GLN A 87 -10.79 14.69 -1.26
CA GLN A 87 -11.37 15.30 -2.44
C GLN A 87 -10.91 14.53 -3.67
N PHE A 88 -11.87 14.16 -4.52
CA PHE A 88 -11.62 13.45 -5.76
C PHE A 88 -11.95 14.35 -6.94
N THR A 89 -11.11 14.30 -7.96
CA THR A 89 -11.31 15.00 -9.23
C THR A 89 -10.96 14.06 -10.37
N THR A 90 -11.61 14.22 -11.52
CA THR A 90 -11.26 13.44 -12.71
C THR A 90 -9.96 13.98 -13.31
N TYR A 91 -9.27 13.14 -14.09
CA TYR A 91 -8.09 13.59 -14.83
C TYR A 91 -8.40 14.77 -15.76
N SER A 92 -9.54 14.72 -16.45
CA SER A 92 -9.99 15.81 -17.33
C SER A 92 -10.19 17.13 -16.59
N GLN A 93 -10.73 17.10 -15.37
CA GLN A 93 -10.88 18.29 -14.53
C GLN A 93 -9.53 18.83 -14.04
N LEU A 94 -8.57 17.94 -13.75
CA LEU A 94 -7.23 18.32 -13.32
C LEU A 94 -6.45 19.06 -14.44
N THR A 95 -6.59 18.63 -15.70
CA THR A 95 -5.85 19.20 -16.84
C THR A 95 -6.55 20.38 -17.50
N ALA A 96 -7.87 20.54 -17.34
CA ALA A 96 -8.64 21.62 -17.95
C ALA A 96 -8.13 23.04 -17.63
N ASN A 97 -7.50 23.23 -16.46
CA ASN A 97 -6.96 24.52 -16.01
C ASN A 97 -5.44 24.67 -16.19
N LYS A 98 -4.77 23.72 -16.86
CA LYS A 98 -3.31 23.72 -17.07
C LYS A 98 -2.95 23.21 -18.48
N PRO A 99 -3.07 24.04 -19.53
CA PRO A 99 -2.65 23.64 -20.88
C PRO A 99 -1.15 23.39 -20.89
N GLY A 100 -0.73 22.13 -21.12
CA GLY A 100 0.69 21.71 -21.16
C GLY A 100 1.05 20.49 -20.31
N LEU A 101 0.10 19.91 -19.58
CA LEU A 101 0.11 18.50 -19.16
C LEU A 101 -0.59 17.62 -20.20
#